data_AF-A0A2T7CDX8-F1
#
_entry.id   AF-A0A2T7CDX8-F1
#
_cell.length_a   1.000
_cell.length_b   1.000
_cell.length_c   1.000
_cell.angle_alpha   90.00
_cell.angle_beta   90.00
_cell.angle_gamma   90.00
#
_symmetry.space_group_name_H-M   'P 1'
#
loop_
_entity.id
_entity.type
_entity.pdbx_description
1 polymer ?
#
loop_
_entity_poly.entity_id
_entity_poly.type
_entity_poly.pdbx_seq_one_letter_code
_entity_poly.pdbx_strand_id
1 'polypeptide(L)'
;MESSAEKLRGLRITSLDEDDDETVVPHQPLPGPAAAAADYEDDDEDEEEEAEVTLGVLKKPKCPGFLLRHLFPSKAGGIPAWLDPVNLPSGKSSCCGFCGEPLQFVLQIYAPIEDNAAAFHRTLFVFMCPSMACLLRDQHEQWQHKHGSPCRSVKVFRCQLPRTNAFYSTEPPKHDGSDKPLCPGAPVCHWCGTWKGDKICSSCKKARYCSEKHQALHWRTGHKNDCLQLISSSDASKSVLTAIGKVPASTSWPEFEIETDFEGTFDSDSCDENNSKSLVMHRHGKPDAMTQSWMDQFEADADNKCWASFQERVSRAPNQVLRYCREPNAKPLWALSSGCPSNADIPSCSSCKGPLCYEFQIMPQLLYYLGVGNQPDSLDWATIAVYTCQGSCDQSVSYKEEFAWVQLYPTTTTMR
;
A
#
# COMPACT_ATOMS: atom_id res chain seq x y z
N MET A 1 -31.52 -24.56 37.61
CA MET A 1 -32.63 -25.00 38.47
C MET A 1 -33.65 -23.87 38.42
N GLU A 2 -34.45 -23.82 37.35
CA GLU A 2 -35.85 -24.34 37.27
C GLU A 2 -36.76 -23.59 38.27
N SER A 3 -37.93 -23.04 37.91
CA SER A 3 -38.94 -23.52 36.97
C SER A 3 -39.97 -22.41 36.63
N SER A 4 -40.59 -22.60 35.47
CA SER A 4 -41.67 -21.92 34.75
C SER A 4 -43.03 -21.70 35.44
N ALA A 5 -43.89 -20.99 34.65
CA ALA A 5 -45.36 -21.08 34.49
C ALA A 5 -46.17 -19.97 35.20
N GLU A 6 -47.30 -19.43 34.71
CA GLU A 6 -47.95 -19.25 33.39
C GLU A 6 -49.28 -18.49 33.69
N LYS A 7 -49.76 -17.60 32.79
CA LYS A 7 -51.18 -17.43 32.37
C LYS A 7 -52.29 -17.05 33.40
N LEU A 8 -52.98 -15.92 33.17
CA LEU A 8 -54.40 -15.84 32.69
C LEU A 8 -55.11 -14.49 32.98
N ARG A 9 -55.68 -13.95 31.89
CA ARG A 9 -57.00 -13.29 31.68
C ARG A 9 -57.73 -12.55 32.83
N GLY A 10 -58.21 -11.36 32.50
CA GLY A 10 -59.37 -10.71 33.14
C GLY A 10 -60.30 -10.06 32.10
N LEU A 11 -61.54 -10.54 32.00
CA LEU A 11 -62.68 -10.08 31.21
C LEU A 11 -63.60 -9.14 32.02
N ARG A 12 -64.39 -8.28 31.34
CA ARG A 12 -65.71 -7.69 31.70
C ARG A 12 -66.26 -7.02 30.42
N ILE A 13 -67.23 -7.52 29.62
CA ILE A 13 -68.72 -7.66 29.73
C ILE A 13 -69.38 -6.35 30.24
N THR A 14 -70.42 -5.69 29.67
CA THR A 14 -71.69 -5.98 28.93
C THR A 14 -72.05 -4.76 28.02
N SER A 15 -73.03 -4.69 27.09
CA SER A 15 -74.39 -5.29 26.92
C SER A 15 -74.93 -5.10 25.48
N LEU A 16 -75.89 -5.95 25.12
CA LEU A 16 -76.69 -6.10 23.88
C LEU A 16 -77.92 -5.18 23.82
N ASP A 17 -78.50 -5.02 22.62
CA ASP A 17 -79.94 -4.99 22.22
C ASP A 17 -79.95 -4.94 20.65
N GLU A 18 -80.38 -5.98 19.88
CA GLU A 18 -81.73 -6.28 19.29
C GLU A 18 -82.32 -5.12 18.42
N ASP A 19 -82.95 -5.24 17.24
CA ASP A 19 -83.24 -6.27 16.22
C ASP A 19 -83.84 -5.56 14.96
N ASP A 20 -83.85 -6.26 13.82
CA ASP A 20 -84.79 -6.28 12.66
C ASP A 20 -84.88 -5.24 11.49
N ASP A 21 -84.74 -5.83 10.30
CA ASP A 21 -85.55 -5.79 9.04
C ASP A 21 -85.65 -4.55 8.12
N GLU A 22 -85.07 -4.64 6.90
CA GLU A 22 -85.80 -4.85 5.63
C GLU A 22 -84.87 -4.78 4.41
N THR A 23 -85.22 -5.55 3.37
CA THR A 23 -84.43 -5.85 2.16
C THR A 23 -84.98 -5.14 0.92
N VAL A 24 -84.15 -4.56 0.04
CA VAL A 24 -84.38 -4.48 -1.44
C VAL A 24 -83.05 -4.47 -2.21
N VAL A 25 -83.02 -5.23 -3.30
CA VAL A 25 -81.94 -5.76 -4.18
C VAL A 25 -81.97 -5.01 -5.55
N PRO A 26 -81.16 -5.25 -6.62
CA PRO A 26 -79.74 -5.61 -6.82
C PRO A 26 -78.96 -4.62 -7.72
N HIS A 27 -77.62 -4.75 -7.85
CA HIS A 27 -76.97 -4.87 -9.16
C HIS A 27 -75.54 -5.43 -9.03
N GLN A 28 -75.32 -6.61 -9.59
CA GLN A 28 -74.03 -7.14 -10.04
C GLN A 28 -74.13 -7.36 -11.57
N PRO A 29 -73.04 -7.22 -12.34
CA PRO A 29 -72.11 -8.35 -12.53
C PRO A 29 -70.59 -8.00 -12.54
N LEU A 30 -69.80 -9.01 -12.17
CA LEU A 30 -68.32 -9.24 -12.23
C LEU A 30 -67.73 -9.20 -13.67
N PRO A 31 -66.44 -9.54 -13.97
CA PRO A 31 -65.11 -9.40 -13.31
C PRO A 31 -63.94 -8.91 -14.25
N GLY A 32 -62.86 -8.33 -13.69
CA GLY A 32 -61.46 -8.26 -14.26
C GLY A 32 -61.24 -7.49 -15.59
N PRO A 33 -60.00 -7.10 -15.99
CA PRO A 33 -58.71 -7.68 -15.61
C PRO A 33 -57.67 -6.67 -15.06
N ALA A 34 -56.59 -7.24 -14.55
CA ALA A 34 -55.37 -6.58 -14.12
C ALA A 34 -54.74 -5.69 -15.20
N ALA A 35 -54.27 -4.52 -14.78
CA ALA A 35 -53.14 -3.84 -15.41
C ALA A 35 -52.42 -3.07 -14.30
N ALA A 36 -51.30 -3.64 -13.84
CA ALA A 36 -50.33 -2.94 -13.02
C ALA A 36 -49.79 -1.77 -13.84
N ALA A 37 -50.07 -0.54 -13.41
CA ALA A 37 -49.25 0.60 -13.79
C ALA A 37 -47.99 0.49 -12.93
N ALA A 38 -46.88 0.18 -13.60
CA ALA A 38 -45.55 0.27 -13.03
C ALA A 38 -45.31 1.72 -12.64
N ASP A 39 -45.24 1.97 -11.34
CA ASP A 39 -44.54 3.14 -10.83
C ASP A 39 -43.07 2.90 -11.20
N TYR A 40 -42.59 3.69 -12.15
CA TYR A 40 -41.17 3.81 -12.45
C TYR A 40 -40.56 4.52 -11.24
N GLU A 41 -40.09 3.73 -10.28
CA GLU A 41 -39.07 4.21 -9.35
C GLU A 41 -37.86 4.54 -10.23
N ASP A 42 -37.62 5.84 -10.38
CA ASP A 42 -36.39 6.45 -10.86
C ASP A 42 -35.28 5.84 -10.00
N ASP A 43 -34.63 4.80 -10.51
CA ASP A 43 -33.39 4.28 -9.96
C ASP A 43 -32.37 5.35 -10.33
N ASP A 44 -32.32 6.40 -9.51
CA ASP A 44 -31.16 7.27 -9.40
C ASP A 44 -30.00 6.34 -9.06
N GLU A 45 -29.36 5.77 -10.09
CA GLU A 45 -28.03 5.22 -9.99
C GLU A 45 -27.19 6.37 -9.45
N ASP A 46 -27.01 6.41 -8.13
CA ASP A 46 -26.00 7.23 -7.49
C ASP A 46 -24.72 6.96 -8.28
N GLU A 47 -24.35 7.88 -9.18
CA GLU A 47 -23.05 7.88 -9.83
C GLU A 47 -22.05 7.96 -8.67
N GLU A 48 -21.59 6.81 -8.17
CA GLU A 48 -20.56 6.74 -7.14
C GLU A 48 -19.36 7.51 -7.71
N GLU A 49 -19.20 8.75 -7.27
CA GLU A 49 -18.15 9.66 -7.74
C GLU A 49 -16.82 8.91 -7.62
N GLU A 50 -16.18 8.65 -8.78
CA GLU A 50 -14.98 7.84 -8.82
C GLU A 50 -13.90 8.55 -7.99
N ALA A 51 -13.40 7.87 -6.96
CA ALA A 51 -12.46 8.45 -6.01
C ALA A 51 -11.26 9.12 -6.71
N GLU A 52 -10.84 10.29 -6.24
CA GLU A 52 -9.79 11.06 -6.91
C GLU A 52 -8.42 10.41 -6.64
N VAL A 53 -7.88 9.72 -7.66
CA VAL A 53 -6.60 9.02 -7.56
C VAL A 53 -5.45 9.95 -7.93
N THR A 54 -4.46 10.04 -7.05
CA THR A 54 -3.19 10.71 -7.33
C THR A 54 -2.14 9.70 -7.81
N LEU A 55 -1.52 9.93 -8.96
CA LEU A 55 -0.46 9.10 -9.51
C LEU A 55 0.91 9.63 -9.09
N GLY A 56 1.84 8.75 -8.74
CA GLY A 56 3.24 9.11 -8.48
C GLY A 56 4.16 8.63 -9.60
N VAL A 57 5.02 9.53 -10.08
CA VAL A 57 6.03 9.27 -11.12
C VAL A 57 7.41 9.62 -10.57
N LEU A 58 8.44 8.87 -10.99
CA LEU A 58 9.81 9.12 -10.51
C LEU A 58 10.53 10.21 -11.30
N LYS A 59 11.17 11.12 -10.57
CA LYS A 59 12.13 12.08 -11.12
C LYS A 59 13.50 11.88 -10.48
N LYS A 60 14.54 12.17 -11.26
CA LYS A 60 15.89 12.25 -10.70
C LYS A 60 15.94 13.45 -9.75
N PRO A 61 16.51 13.30 -8.54
CA PRO A 61 16.64 14.41 -7.61
C PRO A 61 17.44 15.55 -8.25
N LYS A 62 16.92 16.77 -8.17
CA LYS A 62 17.56 17.96 -8.78
C LYS A 62 18.98 18.17 -8.28
N CYS A 63 19.22 17.94 -6.99
CA CYS A 63 20.54 18.04 -6.34
C CYS A 63 20.66 17.04 -5.18
N PRO A 64 21.87 16.56 -4.85
CA PRO A 64 22.12 15.81 -3.62
C PRO A 64 21.74 16.64 -2.39
N GLY A 65 20.91 16.09 -1.50
CA GLY A 65 20.49 16.76 -0.25
C GLY A 65 19.04 17.27 -0.23
N PHE A 66 18.30 17.22 -1.34
CA PHE A 66 16.87 17.59 -1.36
C PHE A 66 15.93 16.49 -0.82
N LEU A 67 16.44 15.29 -0.58
CA LEU A 67 15.66 14.15 -0.07
C LEU A 67 16.02 13.79 1.38
N LEU A 68 16.36 14.81 2.19
CA LEU A 68 16.68 14.68 3.60
C LEU A 68 15.42 14.74 4.47
N ARG A 69 15.47 14.12 5.65
CA ARG A 69 14.29 13.99 6.54
C ARG A 69 13.61 15.30 6.95
N HIS A 70 14.35 16.40 7.04
CA HIS A 70 13.77 17.71 7.41
C HIS A 70 13.03 18.40 6.26
N LEU A 71 13.08 17.82 5.05
CA LEU A 71 12.35 18.28 3.87
C LEU A 71 11.12 17.40 3.58
N PHE A 72 10.83 16.41 4.44
CA PHE A 72 9.65 15.55 4.37
C PHE A 72 9.36 14.95 2.97
N PRO A 73 10.34 14.28 2.34
CA PRO A 73 10.19 13.86 0.94
C PRO A 73 9.26 12.65 0.78
N SER A 74 8.56 12.62 -0.35
CA SER A 74 8.09 11.39 -0.99
C SER A 74 9.17 10.92 -1.97
N LYS A 75 9.66 9.70 -1.81
CA LYS A 75 10.83 9.20 -2.56
C LYS A 75 10.85 7.68 -2.67
N ALA A 76 11.57 7.17 -3.67
CA ALA A 76 11.84 5.75 -3.86
C ALA A 76 13.34 5.46 -3.86
N GLY A 77 13.72 4.31 -3.32
CA GLY A 77 15.11 3.86 -3.21
C GLY A 77 15.99 4.75 -2.34
N GLY A 78 17.31 4.51 -2.40
CA GLY A 78 18.28 5.14 -1.50
C GLY A 78 18.13 4.69 -0.05
N ILE A 79 18.31 5.63 0.88
CA ILE A 79 18.13 5.41 2.32
C ILE A 79 16.86 6.14 2.82
N PRO A 80 16.15 5.58 3.82
CA PRO A 80 14.97 6.21 4.37
C PRO A 80 15.32 7.55 5.03
N ALA A 81 14.52 8.56 4.73
CA ALA A 81 14.48 9.83 5.43
C ALA A 81 13.54 9.68 6.65
N TRP A 82 14.05 8.99 7.69
CA TRP A 82 13.31 8.64 8.91
C TRP A 82 12.69 9.86 9.61
N LEU A 83 11.38 9.79 9.88
CA LEU A 83 10.62 10.87 10.49
C LEU A 83 10.93 11.03 11.99
N ASP A 84 10.77 10.00 12.81
CA ASP A 84 11.44 9.95 14.12
C ASP A 84 12.86 9.38 13.89
N PRO A 85 13.91 10.19 13.98
CA PRO A 85 15.24 9.76 13.63
C PRO A 85 15.94 8.98 14.76
N VAL A 86 15.32 8.84 15.93
CA VAL A 86 15.91 8.23 17.12
C VAL A 86 15.34 6.83 17.36
N ASN A 87 14.03 6.69 17.32
CA ASN A 87 13.33 5.46 17.71
C ASN A 87 12.99 4.58 16.49
N LEU A 88 14.02 4.24 15.71
CA LEU A 88 13.86 3.43 14.50
C LEU A 88 13.32 2.01 14.82
N PRO A 89 12.55 1.38 13.91
CA PRO A 89 12.20 -0.03 14.05
C PRO A 89 13.45 -0.90 14.17
N SER A 90 13.39 -1.92 15.01
CA SER A 90 14.54 -2.76 15.38
C SER A 90 14.16 -4.22 15.60
N GLY A 91 15.17 -5.09 15.73
CA GLY A 91 14.99 -6.52 15.98
C GLY A 91 14.26 -7.22 14.83
N LYS A 92 13.23 -8.00 15.16
CA LYS A 92 12.47 -8.77 14.15
C LYS A 92 11.69 -7.88 13.18
N SER A 93 11.32 -6.66 13.58
CA SER A 93 10.57 -5.74 12.71
C SER A 93 11.40 -5.31 11.49
N SER A 94 12.71 -5.08 11.66
CA SER A 94 13.64 -4.71 10.58
C SER A 94 14.04 -5.85 9.64
N CYS A 95 13.64 -7.09 9.92
CA CYS A 95 14.05 -8.28 9.17
C CYS A 95 12.88 -8.95 8.44
N CYS A 96 13.18 -9.59 7.31
CA CYS A 96 12.27 -10.47 6.60
C CYS A 96 11.85 -11.64 7.50
N GLY A 97 10.55 -11.90 7.59
CA GLY A 97 9.99 -12.99 8.40
C GLY A 97 10.40 -14.38 7.91
N PHE A 98 10.88 -14.51 6.67
CA PHE A 98 11.21 -15.81 6.07
C PHE A 98 12.70 -16.14 6.06
N CYS A 99 13.56 -15.21 5.63
CA CYS A 99 15.01 -15.45 5.57
C CYS A 99 15.78 -14.81 6.74
N GLY A 100 15.12 -13.99 7.56
CA GLY A 100 15.76 -13.30 8.69
C GLY A 100 16.66 -12.12 8.30
N GLU A 101 16.82 -11.84 7.01
CA GLU A 101 17.69 -10.77 6.53
C GLU A 101 17.07 -9.38 6.71
N PRO A 102 17.87 -8.33 6.97
CA PRO A 102 17.36 -6.97 7.01
C PRO A 102 16.66 -6.60 5.72
N LEU A 103 15.47 -6.01 5.84
CA LEU A 103 14.69 -5.57 4.68
C LEU A 103 15.36 -4.36 4.02
N GLN A 104 15.19 -4.23 2.70
CA GLN A 104 15.64 -3.09 1.92
C GLN A 104 14.54 -2.03 1.83
N PHE A 105 14.94 -0.76 1.82
CA PHE A 105 14.03 0.37 1.69
C PHE A 105 13.52 0.49 0.26
N VAL A 106 12.19 0.46 0.08
CA VAL A 106 11.52 0.57 -1.23
C VAL A 106 11.18 2.02 -1.52
N LEU A 107 10.33 2.61 -0.68
CA LEU A 107 9.87 3.98 -0.83
C LEU A 107 9.35 4.52 0.50
N GLN A 108 9.17 5.84 0.54
CA GLN A 108 8.38 6.51 1.56
C GLN A 108 7.47 7.56 0.93
N ILE A 109 6.29 7.75 1.53
CA ILE A 109 5.31 8.75 1.12
C ILE A 109 5.03 9.67 2.30
N TYR A 110 5.22 10.97 2.11
CA TYR A 110 4.75 11.98 3.05
C TYR A 110 3.25 12.22 2.81
N ALA A 111 2.43 11.87 3.80
CA ALA A 111 0.97 11.79 3.70
C ALA A 111 0.32 12.33 4.99
N PRO A 112 0.41 13.66 5.23
CA PRO A 112 -0.22 14.31 6.37
C PRO A 112 -1.75 14.17 6.33
N ILE A 113 -2.39 14.31 7.48
CA ILE A 113 -3.86 14.31 7.58
C ILE A 113 -4.28 15.62 8.25
N GLU A 114 -4.96 16.49 7.50
CA GLU A 114 -5.28 17.86 7.92
C GLU A 114 -6.06 17.91 9.24
N ASP A 115 -7.08 17.07 9.38
CA ASP A 115 -7.94 17.01 10.57
C ASP A 115 -7.36 16.21 11.75
N ASN A 116 -6.10 15.79 11.68
CA ASN A 116 -5.44 15.04 12.74
C ASN A 116 -4.12 15.71 13.16
N ALA A 117 -4.17 16.44 14.27
CA ALA A 117 -3.02 17.16 14.82
C ALA A 117 -1.82 16.26 15.14
N ALA A 118 -2.04 14.99 15.49
CA ALA A 118 -0.96 14.03 15.74
C ALA A 118 -0.32 13.49 14.44
N ALA A 119 -1.00 13.68 13.30
CA ALA A 119 -0.59 13.32 11.96
C ALA A 119 -0.21 14.52 11.09
N PHE A 120 0.15 15.65 11.71
CA PHE A 120 0.61 16.85 11.00
C PHE A 120 1.82 16.54 10.10
N HIS A 121 2.81 15.83 10.65
CA HIS A 121 3.78 15.11 9.84
C HIS A 121 3.42 13.64 9.92
N ARG A 122 3.10 13.03 8.78
CA ARG A 122 2.84 11.60 8.71
C ARG A 122 3.54 11.03 7.50
N THR A 123 4.27 9.94 7.71
CA THR A 123 5.06 9.30 6.66
C THR A 123 4.89 7.80 6.73
N LEU A 124 4.66 7.20 5.57
CA LEU A 124 4.57 5.76 5.38
C LEU A 124 5.87 5.29 4.75
N PHE A 125 6.47 4.25 5.30
CA PHE A 125 7.72 3.67 4.84
C PHE A 125 7.48 2.22 4.44
N VAL A 126 7.95 1.84 3.26
CA VAL A 126 7.81 0.48 2.74
C VAL A 126 9.18 -0.16 2.62
N PHE A 127 9.30 -1.38 3.16
CA PHE A 127 10.50 -2.18 3.11
C PHE A 127 10.18 -3.57 2.56
N MET A 128 11.10 -4.15 1.79
CA MET A 128 10.92 -5.49 1.25
C MET A 128 12.19 -6.33 1.24
N CYS A 129 12.00 -7.64 1.24
CA CYS A 129 13.06 -8.60 0.97
C CYS A 129 13.32 -8.66 -0.54
N PRO A 130 14.58 -8.53 -1.01
CA PRO A 130 14.88 -8.59 -2.44
C PRO A 130 14.85 -10.00 -3.04
N SER A 131 14.44 -11.01 -2.28
CA SER A 131 14.36 -12.40 -2.72
C SER A 131 12.97 -12.73 -3.22
N MET A 132 12.84 -13.06 -4.51
CA MET A 132 11.58 -13.47 -5.10
C MET A 132 10.97 -14.69 -4.40
N ALA A 133 11.81 -15.65 -3.95
CA ALA A 133 11.38 -16.78 -3.14
C ALA A 133 10.78 -16.38 -1.77
N CYS A 134 11.16 -15.24 -1.19
CA CYS A 134 10.50 -14.72 0.00
C CYS A 134 9.16 -14.07 -0.33
N LEU A 135 9.09 -13.36 -1.46
CA LEU A 135 7.87 -12.69 -1.92
C LEU A 135 6.77 -13.69 -2.31
N LEU A 136 7.12 -14.79 -3.00
CA LEU A 136 6.22 -15.91 -3.29
C LEU A 136 5.66 -16.56 -2.02
N ARG A 137 6.51 -16.76 -1.01
CA ARG A 137 6.07 -17.30 0.30
C ARG A 137 5.18 -16.32 1.06
N ASP A 138 5.42 -15.02 0.92
CA ASP A 138 4.57 -13.98 1.52
C ASP A 138 3.17 -14.01 0.93
N GLN A 139 3.07 -14.02 -0.41
CA GLN A 139 1.77 -14.16 -1.07
C GLN A 139 1.07 -15.44 -0.61
N HIS A 140 1.77 -16.58 -0.51
CA HIS A 140 1.16 -17.80 0.00
C HIS A 140 0.66 -17.67 1.44
N GLU A 141 1.42 -17.06 2.36
CA GLU A 141 1.00 -16.83 3.74
C GLU A 141 -0.09 -15.75 3.87
N GLN A 142 -0.28 -14.84 2.89
CA GLN A 142 -1.44 -13.93 2.89
C GLN A 142 -2.78 -14.67 2.88
N TRP A 143 -2.85 -15.84 2.24
CA TRP A 143 -4.06 -16.67 2.13
C TRP A 143 -4.26 -17.67 3.25
N GLN A 144 -3.23 -17.88 4.07
CA GLN A 144 -3.30 -18.82 5.18
C GLN A 144 -3.82 -18.06 6.40
N HIS A 145 -5.11 -18.22 6.74
CA HIS A 145 -5.72 -17.67 7.97
C HIS A 145 -5.17 -18.32 9.26
N LYS A 146 -3.85 -18.38 9.42
CA LYS A 146 -3.23 -18.90 10.63
C LYS A 146 -3.38 -17.88 11.75
N HIS A 147 -3.89 -18.34 12.89
CA HIS A 147 -3.82 -17.61 14.14
C HIS A 147 -2.34 -17.43 14.55
N GLY A 148 -1.82 -16.20 14.44
CA GLY A 148 -0.44 -15.87 14.82
C GLY A 148 0.06 -14.55 14.23
N SER A 149 1.34 -14.24 14.47
CA SER A 149 2.05 -13.15 13.78
C SER A 149 2.59 -13.70 12.46
N PRO A 150 1.99 -13.40 11.29
CA PRO A 150 2.42 -13.98 10.03
C PRO A 150 3.83 -13.53 9.68
N CYS A 151 4.59 -14.42 9.03
CA CYS A 151 5.86 -14.04 8.44
C CYS A 151 5.59 -13.15 7.23
N ARG A 152 6.25 -11.99 7.18
CA ARG A 152 6.13 -11.02 6.07
C ARG A 152 7.49 -10.70 5.46
N SER A 153 7.52 -10.64 4.15
CA SER A 153 8.66 -10.22 3.32
C SER A 153 8.55 -8.75 2.92
N VAL A 154 7.34 -8.19 2.91
CA VAL A 154 7.05 -6.76 2.75
C VAL A 154 6.51 -6.22 4.07
N LYS A 155 7.03 -5.08 4.54
CA LYS A 155 6.57 -4.44 5.77
C LYS A 155 6.39 -2.95 5.56
N VAL A 156 5.32 -2.43 6.15
CA VAL A 156 4.96 -1.01 6.08
C VAL A 156 4.99 -0.45 7.49
N PHE A 157 5.62 0.72 7.64
CA PHE A 157 5.63 1.44 8.91
C PHE A 157 5.05 2.83 8.71
N ARG A 158 4.08 3.18 9.54
CA ARG A 158 3.62 4.56 9.70
C ARG A 158 4.35 5.21 10.86
N CYS A 159 4.90 6.40 10.61
CA CYS A 159 5.35 7.31 11.65
C CYS A 159 4.55 8.59 11.56
N GLN A 160 4.23 9.18 12.71
CA GLN A 160 3.58 10.47 12.75
C GLN A 160 4.07 11.32 13.91
N LEU A 161 4.13 12.62 13.68
CA LEU A 161 4.54 13.62 14.66
C LEU A 161 3.60 14.83 14.58
N PRO A 162 3.25 15.43 15.72
CA PRO A 162 2.58 16.73 15.73
C PRO A 162 3.50 17.84 15.20
N ARG A 163 2.89 18.97 14.82
CA ARG A 163 3.61 20.15 14.32
C ARG A 163 4.73 20.60 15.25
N THR A 164 4.46 20.65 16.55
CA THR A 164 5.47 20.93 17.57
C THR A 164 6.05 19.62 18.06
N ASN A 165 7.31 19.32 17.73
CA ASN A 165 7.99 18.10 18.11
C ASN A 165 9.49 18.34 18.37
N ALA A 166 10.20 17.32 18.83
CA ALA A 166 11.60 17.43 19.23
C ALA A 166 12.62 17.41 18.07
N PHE A 167 12.18 17.17 16.83
CA PHE A 167 13.08 16.82 15.71
C PHE A 167 13.10 17.87 14.60
N TYR A 168 12.00 18.60 14.40
CA TYR A 168 11.80 19.54 13.29
C TYR A 168 11.31 20.90 13.77
N SER A 169 11.58 21.91 12.94
CA SER A 169 11.06 23.27 13.11
C SER A 169 9.54 23.32 12.91
N THR A 170 8.87 24.25 13.58
CA THR A 170 7.46 24.58 13.34
C THR A 170 7.25 25.42 12.07
N GLU A 171 8.34 26.01 11.58
CA GLU A 171 8.40 26.80 10.35
C GLU A 171 8.78 25.92 9.15
N PRO A 172 8.19 26.18 7.96
CA PRO A 172 8.53 25.45 6.74
C PRO A 172 10.02 25.52 6.38
N PRO A 173 10.59 24.46 5.78
CA PRO A 173 11.94 24.52 5.22
C PRO A 173 12.05 25.59 4.14
N LYS A 174 13.23 26.22 4.04
CA LYS A 174 13.47 27.31 3.08
C LYS A 174 13.83 26.79 1.68
N HIS A 175 14.30 25.55 1.59
CA HIS A 175 14.77 24.92 0.35
C HIS A 175 15.96 25.66 -0.32
N ASP A 176 16.71 26.45 0.45
CA ASP A 176 17.92 27.17 0.01
C ASP A 176 19.21 26.40 0.32
N GLY A 177 19.09 25.18 0.85
CA GLY A 177 20.21 24.33 1.28
C GLY A 177 20.78 24.66 2.65
N SER A 178 20.24 25.66 3.35
CA SER A 178 20.62 25.99 4.73
C SER A 178 19.89 25.17 5.79
N ASP A 179 18.78 24.52 5.41
CA ASP A 179 17.95 23.71 6.30
C ASP A 179 18.74 22.53 6.90
N LYS A 180 18.58 22.33 8.21
CA LYS A 180 19.26 21.27 8.96
C LYS A 180 18.32 20.64 9.97
N PRO A 181 18.44 19.33 10.23
CA PRO A 181 17.66 18.69 11.28
C PRO A 181 18.11 19.20 12.65
N LEU A 182 17.19 19.29 13.62
CA LEU A 182 17.49 19.80 14.97
C LEU A 182 18.37 18.84 15.80
N CYS A 183 18.35 17.55 15.46
CA CYS A 183 19.18 16.53 16.08
C CYS A 183 19.83 15.64 15.01
N PRO A 184 20.92 14.90 15.32
CA PRO A 184 21.60 14.02 14.36
C PRO A 184 20.86 12.71 14.09
N GLY A 185 20.05 12.21 15.02
CA GLY A 185 19.38 10.90 14.92
C GLY A 185 20.25 9.74 15.42
N ALA A 186 19.67 8.53 15.39
CA ALA A 186 20.33 7.30 15.80
C ALA A 186 21.43 6.90 14.79
N PRO A 187 22.54 6.32 15.26
CA PRO A 187 23.58 5.82 14.38
C PRO A 187 23.08 4.60 13.60
N VAL A 188 23.16 4.68 12.28
CA VAL A 188 22.70 3.63 11.36
C VAL A 188 23.82 2.64 10.99
N CYS A 189 23.41 1.51 10.41
CA CYS A 189 24.29 0.51 9.84
C CYS A 189 25.19 1.10 8.76
N HIS A 190 26.51 0.92 8.86
CA HIS A 190 27.47 1.40 7.86
C HIS A 190 27.38 0.66 6.52
N TRP A 191 26.78 -0.53 6.50
CA TRP A 191 26.63 -1.32 5.26
C TRP A 191 25.42 -0.94 4.43
N CYS A 192 24.26 -0.70 5.06
CA CYS A 192 23.01 -0.42 4.33
C CYS A 192 22.46 0.99 4.56
N GLY A 193 22.91 1.71 5.59
CA GLY A 193 22.39 3.04 5.94
C GLY A 193 20.95 3.09 6.47
N THR A 194 20.19 1.99 6.37
CA THR A 194 18.76 1.93 6.68
C THR A 194 18.46 1.80 8.17
N TRP A 195 18.93 0.72 8.78
CA TRP A 195 18.52 0.30 10.12
C TRP A 195 19.52 0.76 11.17
N LYS A 196 19.08 0.84 12.43
CA LYS A 196 19.94 1.17 13.57
C LYS A 196 21.13 0.20 13.65
N GLY A 197 22.32 0.76 13.83
CA GLY A 197 23.57 0.01 13.94
C GLY A 197 23.83 -0.43 15.38
N ASP A 198 23.07 -1.40 15.87
CA ASP A 198 23.17 -1.89 17.26
C ASP A 198 24.40 -2.77 17.49
N LYS A 199 24.91 -3.45 16.46
CA LYS A 199 26.14 -4.26 16.54
C LYS A 199 27.34 -3.38 16.20
N ILE A 200 28.40 -3.43 17.01
CA ILE A 200 29.63 -2.64 16.81
C ILE A 200 30.77 -3.58 16.44
N CYS A 201 31.59 -3.20 15.45
CA CYS A 201 32.82 -3.93 15.12
C CYS A 201 33.68 -4.10 16.37
N SER A 202 34.00 -5.34 16.72
CA SER A 202 34.76 -5.65 17.94
C SER A 202 36.20 -5.10 17.90
N SER A 203 36.78 -4.92 16.72
CA SER A 203 38.15 -4.44 16.53
C SER A 203 38.25 -2.90 16.56
N CYS A 204 37.62 -2.19 15.62
CA CYS A 204 37.76 -0.72 15.55
C CYS A 204 36.82 0.06 16.47
N LYS A 205 35.76 -0.58 16.99
CA LYS A 205 34.70 0.05 17.81
C LYS A 205 33.96 1.25 17.16
N LYS A 206 34.24 1.56 15.89
CA LYS A 206 33.66 2.69 15.14
C LYS A 206 32.54 2.25 14.19
N ALA A 207 32.78 1.19 13.41
CA ALA A 207 31.79 0.70 12.46
C ALA A 207 30.62 -0.01 13.17
N ARG A 208 29.41 0.25 12.68
CA ARG A 208 28.15 -0.24 13.26
C ARG A 208 27.32 -0.98 12.22
N TYR A 209 26.56 -2.00 12.65
CA TYR A 209 25.81 -2.90 11.79
C TYR A 209 24.45 -3.26 12.40
N CYS A 210 23.43 -3.38 11.56
CA CYS A 210 22.11 -3.86 11.99
C CYS A 210 22.02 -5.39 12.04
N SER A 211 22.91 -6.11 11.34
CA SER A 211 22.95 -7.57 11.35
C SER A 211 24.39 -8.09 11.23
N GLU A 212 24.59 -9.35 11.64
CA GLU A 212 25.87 -10.05 11.47
C GLU A 212 26.21 -10.25 10.00
N LYS A 213 25.20 -10.52 9.15
CA LYS A 213 25.43 -10.64 7.71
C LYS A 213 25.92 -9.34 7.10
N HIS A 214 25.34 -8.19 7.47
CA HIS A 214 25.81 -6.88 7.00
C HIS A 214 27.25 -6.60 7.45
N GLN A 215 27.62 -7.01 8.67
CA GLN A 215 29.02 -6.95 9.11
C GLN A 215 29.92 -7.85 8.25
N ALA A 216 29.53 -9.09 8.00
CA ALA A 216 30.31 -10.04 7.21
C ALA A 216 30.45 -9.61 5.73
N LEU A 217 29.41 -9.04 5.14
CA LEU A 217 29.43 -8.47 3.80
C LEU A 217 30.39 -7.28 3.74
N HIS A 218 30.21 -6.30 4.63
CA HIS A 218 31.07 -5.11 4.68
C HIS A 218 32.54 -5.47 4.93
N TRP A 219 32.81 -6.48 5.77
CA TRP A 219 34.15 -6.99 6.02
C TRP A 219 34.82 -7.51 4.74
N ARG A 220 34.09 -8.26 3.91
CA ARG A 220 34.60 -8.84 2.66
C ARG A 220 34.85 -7.79 1.57
N THR A 221 34.04 -6.74 1.52
CA THR A 221 34.11 -5.75 0.44
C THR A 221 35.07 -4.60 0.70
N GLY A 222 35.44 -4.32 1.95
CA GLY A 222 36.39 -3.23 2.21
C GLY A 222 36.75 -3.01 3.69
N HIS A 223 35.82 -3.24 4.61
CA HIS A 223 36.02 -2.84 6.00
C HIS A 223 37.21 -3.53 6.67
N LYS A 224 37.64 -4.71 6.20
CA LYS A 224 38.87 -5.36 6.72
C LYS A 224 40.07 -4.41 6.66
N ASN A 225 40.23 -3.66 5.57
CA ASN A 225 41.34 -2.73 5.37
C ASN A 225 41.09 -1.42 6.15
N ASP A 226 39.88 -0.87 6.04
CA ASP A 226 39.50 0.37 6.73
C ASP A 226 39.59 0.24 8.25
N CYS A 227 39.24 -0.93 8.78
CA CYS A 227 39.28 -1.25 10.21
C CYS A 227 40.70 -1.07 10.76
N LEU A 228 41.72 -1.56 10.05
CA LEU A 228 43.12 -1.41 10.45
C LEU A 228 43.56 0.05 10.43
N GLN A 229 43.21 0.78 9.36
CA GLN A 229 43.54 2.20 9.24
C GLN A 229 42.88 3.04 10.36
N LEU A 230 41.63 2.71 10.72
CA LEU A 230 40.89 3.39 11.79
C LEU A 230 41.47 3.14 13.19
N ILE A 231 42.13 2.00 13.39
CA ILE A 231 42.86 1.65 14.62
C ILE A 231 44.19 2.43 14.65
N SER A 232 44.94 2.43 13.55
CA SER A 232 46.23 3.14 13.44
C SER A 232 46.11 4.65 13.53
N SER A 233 44.99 5.24 13.11
CA SER A 233 44.76 6.70 13.11
C SER A 233 44.19 7.22 14.43
N SER A 234 44.16 6.42 15.50
CA SER A 234 43.46 6.76 16.75
C SER A 234 44.10 7.87 17.60
N ASP A 235 45.30 8.33 17.28
CA ASP A 235 46.04 9.36 18.06
C ASP A 235 46.05 10.78 17.46
N ALA A 236 45.43 11.04 16.30
CA ALA A 236 45.40 12.39 15.72
C ALA A 236 43.97 12.88 15.45
N SER A 237 43.53 13.82 16.29
CA SER A 237 42.46 14.79 16.05
C SER A 237 41.01 14.27 16.09
N LYS A 238 40.30 14.68 17.16
CA LYS A 238 38.84 14.77 17.25
C LYS A 238 38.30 15.82 16.27
N SER A 239 38.44 15.58 14.97
CA SER A 239 37.65 16.27 13.96
C SER A 239 36.34 15.51 13.82
N VAL A 240 35.33 15.95 14.58
CA VAL A 240 33.94 15.53 14.42
C VAL A 240 33.43 16.10 13.09
N LEU A 241 33.80 15.44 12.00
CA LEU A 241 32.94 15.38 10.83
C LEU A 241 32.35 13.98 10.87
N THR A 242 31.10 13.93 11.32
CA THR A 242 30.21 12.79 11.13
C THR A 242 30.21 12.53 9.64
N ALA A 243 31.11 11.66 9.19
CA ALA A 243 31.01 11.05 7.88
C ALA A 243 29.62 10.43 7.88
N ILE A 244 28.69 11.06 7.18
CA ILE A 244 27.58 10.36 6.55
C ILE A 244 28.27 9.17 5.91
N GLY A 245 28.18 8.02 6.59
CA GLY A 245 28.95 6.85 6.21
C GLY A 245 28.69 6.66 4.74
N LYS A 246 29.76 6.60 3.94
CA LYS A 246 29.64 6.20 2.54
C LYS A 246 29.04 4.79 2.56
N VAL A 247 27.71 4.72 2.55
CA VAL A 247 26.99 3.48 2.27
C VAL A 247 27.55 3.06 0.91
N PRO A 248 28.09 1.85 0.77
CA PRO A 248 28.58 1.40 -0.52
C PRO A 248 27.46 1.59 -1.55
N ALA A 249 27.71 2.39 -2.59
CA ALA A 249 26.71 2.69 -3.62
C ALA A 249 26.12 1.43 -4.28
N SER A 250 26.73 0.27 -4.06
CA SER A 250 26.32 -1.05 -4.53
C SER A 250 25.26 -1.77 -3.68
N THR A 251 24.82 -1.24 -2.53
CA THR A 251 23.93 -1.98 -1.60
C THR A 251 22.50 -1.46 -1.50
N SER A 252 22.22 -0.26 -2.01
CA SER A 252 20.89 0.35 -2.04
C SER A 252 20.43 0.56 -3.48
N TRP A 253 19.11 0.49 -3.71
CA TRP A 253 18.55 0.93 -4.99
C TRP A 253 18.83 2.41 -5.26
N PRO A 254 18.83 2.84 -6.53
CA PRO A 254 19.00 4.24 -6.87
C PRO A 254 17.89 5.10 -6.24
N GLU A 255 18.24 6.34 -5.91
CA GLU A 255 17.36 7.26 -5.19
C GLU A 255 16.62 8.19 -6.17
N PHE A 256 15.31 8.29 -6.01
CA PHE A 256 14.42 9.13 -6.83
C PHE A 256 13.43 9.89 -5.96
N GLU A 257 13.03 11.06 -6.44
CA GLU A 257 11.90 11.82 -5.91
C GLU A 257 10.61 11.31 -6.54
N ILE A 258 9.53 11.21 -5.75
CA ILE A 258 8.19 10.90 -6.26
C ILE A 258 7.45 12.23 -6.44
N GLU A 259 7.18 12.57 -7.70
CA GLU A 259 6.31 13.68 -8.09
C GLU A 259 4.90 13.15 -8.29
N THR A 260 3.89 13.91 -7.87
CA THR A 260 2.50 13.47 -7.84
C THR A 260 1.61 14.37 -8.69
N ASP A 261 0.77 13.75 -9.51
CA ASP A 261 -0.22 14.43 -10.36
C ASP A 261 -1.57 13.67 -10.29
N PHE A 262 -2.70 14.36 -10.52
CA PHE A 262 -4.02 13.72 -10.51
C PHE A 262 -4.23 12.85 -11.73
N GLU A 263 -4.87 11.68 -11.57
CA GLU A 263 -5.11 10.76 -12.69
C GLU A 263 -5.94 11.41 -13.81
N GLY A 264 -6.98 12.18 -13.47
CA GLY A 264 -7.84 12.86 -14.45
C GLY A 264 -7.11 13.85 -15.37
N THR A 265 -5.91 14.29 -15.00
CA THR A 265 -5.09 15.16 -15.89
C THR A 265 -4.62 14.43 -17.15
N PHE A 266 -4.54 13.10 -17.11
CA PHE A 266 -4.10 12.28 -18.23
C PHE A 266 -5.26 11.83 -19.14
N ASP A 267 -6.51 12.10 -18.75
CA ASP A 267 -7.69 11.74 -19.57
C ASP A 267 -7.91 12.73 -20.74
N SER A 268 -7.44 13.98 -20.61
CA SER A 268 -7.69 15.07 -21.57
C SER A 268 -6.86 15.00 -22.86
N ASP A 269 -5.80 14.18 -22.94
CA ASP A 269 -4.94 14.10 -24.14
C ASP A 269 -5.54 13.24 -25.27
N SER A 270 -6.77 12.75 -25.11
CA SER A 270 -7.46 11.90 -26.10
C SER A 270 -8.53 12.61 -26.94
N CYS A 271 -8.73 13.93 -26.78
CA CYS A 271 -9.71 14.69 -27.57
C CYS A 271 -9.20 15.08 -28.97
N ASP A 272 -8.65 14.13 -29.72
CA ASP A 272 -8.75 14.16 -31.19
C ASP A 272 -10.11 13.57 -31.58
N GLU A 273 -11.12 14.43 -31.64
CA GLU A 273 -12.49 14.16 -32.13
C GLU A 273 -12.56 13.71 -33.61
N ASN A 274 -11.48 13.16 -34.20
CA ASN A 274 -11.53 12.74 -35.60
C ASN A 274 -10.63 11.58 -36.02
N ASN A 275 -10.43 10.55 -35.18
CA ASN A 275 -9.97 9.25 -35.71
C ASN A 275 -10.48 7.97 -35.01
N SER A 276 -11.63 8.01 -34.36
CA SER A 276 -12.28 6.78 -33.83
C SER A 276 -13.07 6.00 -34.91
N LYS A 277 -12.58 5.98 -36.15
CA LYS A 277 -13.11 5.15 -37.27
C LYS A 277 -11.99 4.58 -38.15
N SER A 278 -11.03 3.90 -37.56
CA SER A 278 -10.20 2.89 -38.24
C SER A 278 -9.41 2.15 -37.16
N LEU A 279 -9.90 1.02 -36.65
CA LEU A 279 -9.48 -0.29 -37.16
C LEU A 279 -10.45 -1.41 -36.73
N VAL A 280 -11.75 -1.14 -36.66
CA VAL A 280 -12.74 -2.23 -36.64
C VAL A 280 -12.94 -2.67 -38.08
N MET A 281 -12.37 -3.81 -38.47
CA MET A 281 -12.75 -4.46 -39.72
C MET A 281 -14.25 -4.79 -39.64
N HIS A 282 -15.10 -3.96 -40.22
CA HIS A 282 -16.44 -4.37 -40.63
C HIS A 282 -16.30 -5.45 -41.71
N ARG A 283 -16.22 -6.71 -41.31
CA ARG A 283 -16.64 -7.82 -42.16
C ARG A 283 -18.06 -8.20 -41.74
N HIS A 284 -19.03 -7.81 -42.56
CA HIS A 284 -20.35 -8.41 -42.52
C HIS A 284 -20.26 -9.88 -42.94
N GLY A 285 -20.28 -10.76 -41.95
CA GLY A 285 -20.44 -12.20 -42.08
C GLY A 285 -20.64 -12.77 -40.69
N LYS A 286 -21.69 -13.60 -40.49
CA LYS A 286 -21.86 -14.34 -39.23
C LYS A 286 -20.56 -15.09 -38.93
N PRO A 287 -20.06 -15.09 -37.67
CA PRO A 287 -18.87 -15.85 -37.35
C PRO A 287 -19.09 -17.32 -37.72
N ASP A 288 -18.11 -17.95 -38.36
CA ASP A 288 -18.19 -19.39 -38.59
C ASP A 288 -18.14 -20.13 -37.24
N ALA A 289 -18.66 -21.36 -37.21
CA ALA A 289 -18.73 -22.16 -35.98
C ALA A 289 -17.36 -22.44 -35.35
N MET A 290 -16.27 -22.30 -36.11
CA MET A 290 -14.91 -22.48 -35.61
C MET A 290 -14.41 -21.22 -34.88
N THR A 291 -14.73 -20.04 -35.42
CA THR A 291 -14.46 -18.73 -34.80
C THR A 291 -15.33 -18.54 -33.56
N GLN A 292 -16.59 -18.98 -33.61
CA GLN A 292 -17.47 -19.02 -32.45
C GLN A 292 -16.92 -19.98 -31.38
N SER A 293 -16.44 -21.17 -31.75
CA SER A 293 -15.81 -22.11 -30.81
C SER A 293 -14.47 -21.62 -30.25
N TRP A 294 -13.73 -20.76 -30.95
CA TRP A 294 -12.51 -20.15 -30.42
C TRP A 294 -12.83 -19.01 -29.46
N MET A 295 -13.89 -18.24 -29.74
CA MET A 295 -14.42 -17.23 -28.82
C MET A 295 -15.09 -17.87 -27.59
N ASP A 296 -15.74 -19.02 -27.73
CA ASP A 296 -16.33 -19.79 -26.63
C ASP A 296 -15.26 -20.62 -25.88
N GLN A 297 -14.14 -21.02 -26.52
CA GLN A 297 -12.95 -21.53 -25.80
C GLN A 297 -12.16 -20.43 -25.09
N PHE A 298 -12.42 -19.17 -25.45
CA PHE A 298 -12.04 -17.95 -24.72
C PHE A 298 -13.25 -17.41 -23.92
N GLU A 299 -14.13 -18.30 -23.43
CA GLU A 299 -15.07 -17.96 -22.36
C GLU A 299 -14.30 -17.17 -21.29
N ALA A 300 -14.68 -15.90 -21.17
CA ALA A 300 -13.83 -14.86 -20.63
C ALA A 300 -13.47 -15.13 -19.17
N ASP A 301 -12.26 -15.64 -18.95
CA ASP A 301 -11.62 -15.67 -17.65
C ASP A 301 -11.76 -14.28 -17.02
N ALA A 302 -12.32 -14.21 -15.80
CA ALA A 302 -12.47 -12.96 -15.07
C ALA A 302 -11.12 -12.25 -14.92
N ASP A 303 -10.01 -13.00 -14.88
CA ASP A 303 -8.66 -12.47 -14.87
C ASP A 303 -8.28 -11.80 -16.19
N ASN A 304 -8.72 -12.31 -17.35
CA ASN A 304 -8.45 -11.66 -18.64
C ASN A 304 -9.16 -10.30 -18.76
N LYS A 305 -10.41 -10.21 -18.27
CA LYS A 305 -11.16 -8.93 -18.21
C LYS A 305 -10.52 -7.95 -17.24
N CYS A 306 -10.11 -8.43 -16.06
CA CYS A 306 -9.42 -7.63 -15.06
C CYS A 306 -8.09 -7.10 -15.62
N TRP A 307 -7.30 -7.97 -16.26
CA TRP A 307 -6.04 -7.62 -16.89
C TRP A 307 -6.21 -6.58 -18.01
N ALA A 308 -7.21 -6.75 -18.88
CA ALA A 308 -7.49 -5.77 -19.94
C ALA A 308 -7.82 -4.39 -19.35
N SER A 309 -8.67 -4.33 -18.32
CA SER A 309 -9.04 -3.10 -17.62
C SER A 309 -7.84 -2.46 -16.91
N PHE A 310 -7.01 -3.28 -16.27
CA PHE A 310 -5.76 -2.86 -15.65
C PHE A 310 -4.81 -2.24 -16.68
N GLN A 311 -4.59 -2.92 -17.82
CA GLN A 311 -3.72 -2.42 -18.88
C GLN A 311 -4.23 -1.13 -19.50
N GLU A 312 -5.54 -1.04 -19.77
CA GLU A 312 -6.17 0.17 -20.28
C GLU A 312 -5.94 1.35 -19.33
N ARG A 313 -6.22 1.18 -18.04
CA ARG A 313 -6.01 2.23 -17.03
C ARG A 313 -4.53 2.61 -16.90
N VAL A 314 -3.62 1.63 -16.85
CA VAL A 314 -2.18 1.88 -16.73
C VAL A 314 -1.61 2.56 -17.97
N SER A 315 -2.17 2.29 -19.17
CA SER A 315 -1.69 2.85 -20.43
C SER A 315 -1.84 4.37 -20.53
N ARG A 316 -2.75 4.98 -19.76
CA ARG A 316 -2.93 6.44 -19.68
C ARG A 316 -1.73 7.13 -19.04
N ALA A 317 -1.05 6.46 -18.11
CA ALA A 317 0.14 6.95 -17.43
C ALA A 317 1.14 5.80 -17.21
N PRO A 318 1.86 5.34 -18.24
CA PRO A 318 2.68 4.12 -18.17
C PRO A 318 3.89 4.23 -17.24
N ASN A 319 4.30 5.45 -16.89
CA ASN A 319 5.42 5.71 -15.99
C ASN A 319 5.04 5.73 -14.51
N GLN A 320 3.76 5.53 -14.18
CA GLN A 320 3.28 5.54 -12.79
C GLN A 320 3.92 4.43 -11.96
N VAL A 321 4.47 4.79 -10.80
CA VAL A 321 5.05 3.86 -9.83
C VAL A 321 4.22 3.74 -8.55
N LEU A 322 3.30 4.68 -8.35
CA LEU A 322 2.45 4.80 -7.17
C LEU A 322 1.06 5.24 -7.62
N ARG A 323 0.01 4.73 -6.98
CA ARG A 323 -1.33 5.32 -7.02
C ARG A 323 -1.77 5.51 -5.59
N TYR A 324 -2.10 6.74 -5.20
CA TYR A 324 -2.44 7.13 -3.84
C TYR A 324 -3.90 7.59 -3.82
N CYS A 325 -4.69 7.01 -2.92
CA CYS A 325 -6.05 7.43 -2.65
C CYS A 325 -6.46 6.90 -1.28
N ARG A 326 -6.83 7.81 -0.36
CA ARG A 326 -7.22 7.49 1.02
C ARG A 326 -8.71 7.69 1.27
N GLU A 327 -9.50 7.85 0.21
CA GLU A 327 -10.95 8.00 0.34
C GLU A 327 -11.60 6.69 0.82
N PRO A 328 -12.73 6.76 1.56
CA PRO A 328 -13.36 5.58 2.14
C PRO A 328 -13.71 4.47 1.15
N ASN A 329 -14.07 4.85 -0.09
CA ASN A 329 -14.50 3.92 -1.14
C ASN A 329 -13.38 3.56 -2.12
N ALA A 330 -12.16 4.07 -1.89
CA ALA A 330 -11.02 3.84 -2.76
C ALA A 330 -10.64 2.34 -2.77
N LYS A 331 -10.52 1.78 -3.97
CA LYS A 331 -10.13 0.39 -4.18
C LYS A 331 -8.80 0.33 -4.94
N PRO A 332 -7.92 -0.64 -4.63
CA PRO A 332 -6.74 -0.86 -5.44
C PRO A 332 -7.13 -1.26 -6.88
N LEU A 333 -6.35 -0.78 -7.84
CA LEU A 333 -6.37 -1.25 -9.22
C LEU A 333 -5.60 -2.58 -9.28
N TRP A 334 -6.34 -3.68 -9.41
CA TRP A 334 -5.81 -5.04 -9.45
C TRP A 334 -5.53 -5.50 -10.89
N ALA A 335 -4.46 -6.28 -11.07
CA ALA A 335 -4.12 -6.84 -12.37
C ALA A 335 -4.88 -8.14 -12.68
N LEU A 336 -5.27 -8.86 -11.63
CA LEU A 336 -5.99 -10.13 -11.68
C LEU A 336 -7.19 -10.03 -10.74
N SER A 337 -8.30 -10.66 -11.10
CA SER A 337 -9.45 -10.79 -10.21
C SER A 337 -9.16 -11.82 -9.11
N SER A 338 -8.42 -12.87 -9.46
CA SER A 338 -7.83 -13.79 -8.52
C SER A 338 -6.74 -13.11 -7.70
N GLY A 339 -6.63 -13.51 -6.43
CA GLY A 339 -5.58 -12.99 -5.58
C GLY A 339 -5.88 -11.63 -4.90
N CYS A 340 -7.11 -11.11 -5.01
CA CYS A 340 -7.55 -9.90 -4.32
C CYS A 340 -8.01 -10.21 -2.88
N PRO A 341 -7.68 -9.37 -1.88
CA PRO A 341 -8.14 -9.58 -0.52
C PRO A 341 -9.64 -9.30 -0.40
N SER A 342 -10.33 -10.08 0.43
CA SER A 342 -11.61 -9.72 1.00
C SER A 342 -11.43 -8.87 2.26
N ASN A 343 -12.50 -8.24 2.74
CA ASN A 343 -12.46 -7.50 4.01
C ASN A 343 -12.06 -8.37 5.22
N ALA A 344 -12.27 -9.70 5.15
CA ALA A 344 -11.87 -10.62 6.20
C ALA A 344 -10.36 -10.93 6.20
N ASP A 345 -9.69 -10.69 5.07
CA ASP A 345 -8.24 -10.91 4.91
C ASP A 345 -7.43 -9.72 5.44
N ILE A 346 -8.05 -8.54 5.53
CA ILE A 346 -7.42 -7.34 6.05
C ILE A 346 -7.46 -7.38 7.59
N PRO A 347 -6.30 -7.43 8.28
CA PRO A 347 -6.27 -7.48 9.73
C PRO A 347 -6.68 -6.14 10.33
N SER A 348 -7.06 -6.15 11.62
CA SER A 348 -7.22 -4.91 12.38
C SER A 348 -5.86 -4.28 12.71
N CYS A 349 -5.86 -2.97 12.95
CA CYS A 349 -4.67 -2.21 13.31
C CYS A 349 -3.91 -2.85 14.48
N SER A 350 -2.61 -3.06 14.30
CA SER A 350 -1.73 -3.68 15.30
C SER A 350 -1.74 -2.95 16.65
N SER A 351 -1.92 -1.62 16.63
CA SER A 351 -1.93 -0.74 17.80
C SER A 351 -3.33 -0.58 18.40
N CYS A 352 -4.27 0.07 17.68
CA CYS A 352 -5.57 0.44 18.25
C CYS A 352 -6.67 -0.62 18.07
N LYS A 353 -6.41 -1.69 17.31
CA LYS A 353 -7.39 -2.72 16.93
C LYS A 353 -8.58 -2.21 16.10
N GLY A 354 -8.54 -0.96 15.65
CA GLY A 354 -9.51 -0.40 14.70
C GLY A 354 -9.29 -0.93 13.27
N PRO A 355 -10.20 -0.59 12.34
CA PRO A 355 -10.09 -1.00 10.94
C PRO A 355 -8.88 -0.39 10.24
N LEU A 356 -8.40 -1.11 9.23
CA LEU A 356 -7.46 -0.58 8.23
C LEU A 356 -8.25 -0.22 6.96
N CYS A 357 -7.88 0.86 6.30
CA CYS A 357 -8.40 1.26 5.00
C CYS A 357 -7.29 1.25 3.96
N TYR A 358 -7.63 1.08 2.68
CA TYR A 358 -6.68 1.29 1.60
C TYR A 358 -6.15 2.73 1.63
N GLU A 359 -4.89 2.92 1.22
CA GLU A 359 -4.31 4.26 1.12
C GLU A 359 -3.46 4.46 -0.14
N PHE A 360 -2.69 3.45 -0.55
CA PHE A 360 -1.94 3.54 -1.80
C PHE A 360 -1.55 2.16 -2.32
N GLN A 361 -1.18 2.09 -3.59
CA GLN A 361 -0.56 0.93 -4.21
C GLN A 361 0.74 1.27 -4.91
N ILE A 362 1.64 0.29 -4.94
CA ILE A 362 2.94 0.35 -5.59
C ILE A 362 2.87 -0.45 -6.89
N MET A 363 3.20 0.22 -7.99
CA MET A 363 3.10 -0.35 -9.34
C MET A 363 4.41 -1.05 -9.75
N PRO A 364 4.33 -2.09 -10.61
CA PRO A 364 5.47 -2.86 -11.10
C PRO A 364 6.54 -2.00 -11.77
N GLN A 365 6.13 -0.90 -12.40
CA GLN A 365 7.02 0.04 -13.09
C GLN A 365 8.15 0.55 -12.19
N LEU A 366 7.98 0.53 -10.86
CA LEU A 366 9.03 0.86 -9.91
C LEU A 366 10.27 -0.03 -10.07
N LEU A 367 10.11 -1.33 -10.38
CA LEU A 367 11.20 -2.29 -10.57
C LEU A 367 12.22 -1.86 -11.61
N TYR A 368 11.73 -1.28 -12.72
CA TYR A 368 12.57 -0.74 -13.79
C TYR A 368 13.51 0.35 -13.27
N TYR A 369 12.98 1.31 -12.52
CA TYR A 369 13.76 2.41 -11.96
C TYR A 369 14.72 1.97 -10.86
N LEU A 370 14.33 0.97 -10.06
CA LEU A 370 15.21 0.36 -9.06
C LEU A 370 16.35 -0.46 -9.69
N GLY A 371 16.35 -0.66 -11.01
CA GLY A 371 17.37 -1.41 -11.73
C GLY A 371 17.30 -2.91 -11.46
N VAL A 372 16.12 -3.43 -11.13
CA VAL A 372 15.91 -4.87 -10.98
C VAL A 372 16.06 -5.54 -12.35
N GLY A 373 16.85 -6.62 -12.40
CA GLY A 373 17.09 -7.36 -13.64
C GLY A 373 15.86 -8.14 -14.11
N ASN A 374 15.97 -8.77 -15.28
CA ASN A 374 14.92 -9.62 -15.86
C ASN A 374 15.32 -11.11 -15.86
N GLN A 375 15.92 -11.57 -14.76
CA GLN A 375 16.24 -12.98 -14.54
C GLN A 375 15.06 -13.70 -13.85
N PRO A 376 14.90 -15.03 -13.99
CA PRO A 376 13.78 -15.77 -13.39
C PRO A 376 13.59 -15.58 -11.88
N ASP A 377 14.68 -15.35 -11.14
CA ASP A 377 14.66 -15.13 -9.69
C ASP A 377 14.62 -13.64 -9.31
N SER A 378 14.46 -12.74 -10.29
CA SER A 378 14.36 -11.29 -10.04
C SER A 378 13.04 -10.97 -9.35
N LEU A 379 13.00 -9.87 -8.62
CA LEU A 379 11.75 -9.40 -8.04
C LEU A 379 10.79 -9.03 -9.16
N ASP A 380 9.58 -9.54 -9.03
CA ASP A 380 8.46 -9.21 -9.90
C ASP A 380 7.17 -9.25 -9.08
N TRP A 381 6.29 -8.27 -9.29
CA TRP A 381 4.98 -8.20 -8.64
C TRP A 381 4.00 -7.46 -9.54
N ALA A 382 2.72 -7.82 -9.48
CA ALA A 382 1.68 -7.13 -10.24
C ALA A 382 1.19 -5.84 -9.54
N THR A 383 1.00 -5.90 -8.21
CA THR A 383 0.72 -4.72 -7.40
C THR A 383 0.99 -5.03 -5.92
N ILE A 384 1.39 -4.01 -5.16
CA ILE A 384 1.44 -4.08 -3.69
C ILE A 384 0.49 -3.03 -3.15
N ALA A 385 -0.66 -3.45 -2.63
CA ALA A 385 -1.63 -2.58 -1.99
C ALA A 385 -1.30 -2.38 -0.51
N VAL A 386 -1.33 -1.14 -0.03
CA VAL A 386 -1.02 -0.78 1.34
C VAL A 386 -2.29 -0.30 2.04
N TYR A 387 -2.53 -0.89 3.20
CA TYR A 387 -3.66 -0.59 4.08
C TYR A 387 -3.14 -0.03 5.39
N THR A 388 -3.71 1.08 5.84
CA THR A 388 -3.29 1.75 7.08
C THR A 388 -4.45 2.03 8.01
N CYS A 389 -4.14 2.30 9.27
CA CYS A 389 -5.14 2.63 10.28
C CYS A 389 -6.05 3.79 9.84
N GLN A 390 -7.35 3.53 9.71
CA GLN A 390 -8.35 4.52 9.27
C GLN A 390 -8.33 5.76 10.16
N GLY A 391 -8.26 5.57 11.49
CA GLY A 391 -8.15 6.67 12.46
C GLY A 391 -6.74 7.24 12.66
N SER A 392 -5.72 6.74 11.96
CA SER A 392 -4.30 7.12 12.12
C SER A 392 -3.86 7.26 13.58
N CYS A 393 -4.11 6.20 14.37
CA CYS A 393 -3.90 6.23 15.82
C CYS A 393 -2.46 6.60 16.25
N ASP A 394 -2.30 7.31 17.36
CA ASP A 394 -1.01 7.90 17.79
C ASP A 394 -0.29 7.13 18.93
N GLN A 395 -0.84 6.01 19.39
CA GLN A 395 -0.39 5.23 20.55
C GLN A 395 1.13 4.95 20.64
N SER A 396 1.64 4.77 21.86
CA SER A 396 3.02 4.83 22.38
C SER A 396 4.28 4.57 21.53
N VAL A 397 4.23 3.85 20.40
CA VAL A 397 5.42 3.58 19.56
C VAL A 397 5.52 4.55 18.38
N SER A 398 6.74 5.03 18.10
CA SER A 398 7.01 5.99 17.03
C SER A 398 6.68 5.47 15.63
N TYR A 399 6.96 4.18 15.38
CA TYR A 399 6.67 3.51 14.11
C TYR A 399 5.68 2.37 14.36
N LYS A 400 4.52 2.44 13.71
CA LYS A 400 3.44 1.45 13.78
C LYS A 400 3.44 0.60 12.52
N GLU A 401 3.41 -0.71 12.68
CA GLU A 401 3.33 -1.62 11.54
C GLU A 401 1.92 -1.60 10.95
N GLU A 402 1.86 -1.24 9.67
CA GLU A 402 0.67 -1.24 8.81
C GLU A 402 0.72 -2.46 7.87
N PHE A 403 -0.31 -2.65 7.06
CA PHE A 403 -0.48 -3.88 6.29
C PHE A 403 -0.17 -3.68 4.81
N ALA A 404 0.50 -4.66 4.21
CA ALA A 404 0.71 -4.74 2.76
C ALA A 404 0.14 -6.05 2.22
N TRP A 405 -0.53 -5.96 1.08
CA TRP A 405 -1.02 -7.07 0.30
C TRP A 405 -0.30 -7.14 -1.04
N VAL A 406 0.39 -8.24 -1.30
CA VAL A 406 1.13 -8.47 -2.54
C VAL A 406 0.28 -9.32 -3.49
N GLN A 407 0.06 -8.83 -4.71
CA GLN A 407 -0.41 -9.61 -5.85
C GLN A 407 0.76 -9.80 -6.82
N LEU A 408 1.08 -11.06 -7.12
CA LEU A 408 2.09 -11.47 -8.10
C LEU A 408 1.41 -11.84 -9.41
N TYR A 409 2.15 -11.76 -10.51
CA TYR A 409 1.72 -12.34 -11.78
C TYR A 409 1.63 -13.86 -11.70
N PRO A 410 0.78 -14.52 -12.51
CA PRO A 410 0.73 -15.97 -12.54
C PRO A 410 2.08 -16.46 -13.05
N THR A 411 2.82 -17.21 -12.24
CA THR A 411 3.99 -17.92 -12.75
C THR A 411 3.50 -18.91 -13.79
N THR A 412 3.91 -18.75 -15.05
CA THR A 412 3.76 -19.79 -16.07
C THR A 412 4.40 -21.05 -15.52
N THR A 413 3.57 -21.94 -14.97
CA THR A 413 4.02 -23.23 -14.50
C THR A 413 4.45 -23.97 -15.76
N THR A 414 5.75 -23.97 -16.05
CA THR A 414 6.31 -25.01 -16.90
C THR A 414 6.13 -26.27 -16.09
N MET A 415 5.00 -26.96 -16.32
CA MET A 415 4.79 -28.31 -15.84
C MET A 415 6.01 -29.11 -16.29
N ARG A 416 6.81 -29.55 -15.32
CA ARG A 416 7.89 -30.52 -15.53
C ARG A 416 7.34 -31.92 -15.41
#